data_AF-C4Z1P9-F1
#
_entry.id   AF-C4Z1P9-F1
#
_cell.length_a   1.000
_cell.length_b   1.000
_cell.length_c   1.000
_cell.angle_alpha   90.00
_cell.angle_beta   90.00
_cell.angle_gamma   90.00
#
_symmetry.space_group_name_H-M   'P 1'
#
loop_
_entity.id
_entity.type
_entity.pdbx_description
1 polymer ?
#
loop_
_entity_poly.entity_id
_entity_poly.type
_entity_poly.pdbx_seq_one_letter_code
_entity_poly.pdbx_strand_id
1 'polypeptide(L)' 'MSKFGHRIQYSVFEIDNSTRILDNIISDLKNKYEKRFSQEDSVMIFKLSSSCEVLRFGYAKNDEKDFIIIT' A
#
# COMPACT_ATOMS: atom_id res chain seq x y z
N MET A 1 -3.98 11.33 -0.75
CA MET A 1 -3.62 9.95 -0.39
C MET A 1 -2.67 9.85 0.81
N SER A 2 -1.93 10.89 1.19
CA SER A 2 -1.02 10.91 2.35
C SER A 2 -1.68 10.85 3.74
N LYS A 3 -3.01 10.78 3.84
CA LYS A 3 -3.73 10.78 5.13
C LYS A 3 -3.97 9.39 5.73
N PHE A 4 -3.78 8.31 4.96
CA PHE A 4 -4.19 6.96 5.37
C PHE A 4 -3.26 5.83 4.88
N GLY A 5 -2.09 6.19 4.34
CA GLY A 5 -1.14 5.20 3.82
C GLY A 5 0.24 5.81 3.61
N HIS A 6 1.25 4.95 3.62
CA HIS A 6 2.65 5.28 3.45
C HIS A 6 3.07 4.95 2.01
N ARG A 7 3.70 5.91 1.31
CA ARG A 7 4.26 5.67 -0.01
C ARG A 7 5.65 5.07 0.17
N ILE A 8 5.78 3.78 -0.12
CA ILE A 8 7.04 3.04 -0.01
C ILE A 8 7.94 3.31 -1.22
N GLN A 9 7.35 3.38 -2.42
CA GLN A 9 8.07 3.65 -3.67
C GLN A 9 7.19 4.42 -4.65
N TYR A 10 7.76 4.83 -5.79
CA TYR A 10 6.98 5.24 -6.95
C TYR A 10 5.95 4.18 -7.32
N SER A 11 4.67 4.57 -7.21
CA SER A 11 3.48 3.73 -7.45
C SER A 11 3.27 2.57 -6.48
N VAL A 12 3.99 2.51 -5.35
CA VAL A 12 3.77 1.50 -4.30
C VAL A 12 3.32 2.19 -3.01
N PHE A 13 2.15 1.77 -2.52
CA PHE A 13 1.51 2.36 -1.36
C PHE A 13 1.13 1.25 -0.37
N GLU A 14 1.52 1.44 0.88
CA GLU A 14 1.10 0.62 2.02
C GLU A 14 -0.04 1.34 2.74
N ILE A 15 -1.07 0.58 3.14
CA ILE A 15 -2.27 1.11 3.80
C ILE A 15 -2.50 0.27 5.06
N ASP A 16 -2.34 0.90 6.22
CA ASP A 16 -2.51 0.24 7.51
C ASP A 16 -3.96 0.28 8.00
N ASN A 17 -4.46 -0.87 8.45
CA ASN A 17 -5.61 -1.02 9.34
C ASN A 17 -6.89 -0.22 9.00
N SER A 18 -7.25 -0.14 7.72
CA SER A 18 -8.54 0.45 7.32
C SER A 18 -9.23 -0.35 6.22
N THR A 19 -9.96 -1.39 6.62
CA THR A 19 -10.82 -2.19 5.71
C THR A 19 -11.77 -1.30 4.93
N ARG A 20 -12.38 -0.30 5.57
CA ARG A 20 -13.27 0.67 4.90
C ARG A 20 -12.58 1.44 3.78
N ILE A 21 -11.33 1.87 3.99
CA ILE A 21 -10.59 2.60 2.96
C ILE A 21 -10.19 1.67 1.83
N LEU A 22 -9.76 0.44 2.14
CA LEU A 22 -9.45 -0.56 1.14
C LEU A 22 -10.67 -0.89 0.27
N ASP A 23 -11.83 -1.07 0.89
CA ASP A 23 -13.09 -1.36 0.19
C ASP A 23 -13.51 -0.19 -0.71
N ASN A 24 -13.33 1.05 -0.25
CA ASN A 24 -13.58 2.24 -1.08
C ASN A 24 -12.64 2.29 -2.29
N ILE A 25 -11.35 2.02 -2.12
CA ILE A 25 -10.37 2.00 -3.22
C ILE A 25 -10.72 0.91 -4.23
N ILE A 26 -11.07 -0.29 -3.75
CA ILE A 26 -11.50 -1.41 -4.62
C ILE A 26 -12.77 -1.02 -5.39
N SER A 27 -13.73 -0.37 -4.72
CA SER A 27 -14.97 0.10 -5.34
C SER A 27 -14.69 1.14 -6.43
N ASP A 28 -13.83 2.12 -6.17
CA ASP A 28 -13.45 3.12 -7.16
C ASP A 28 -12.71 2.51 -8.35
N LEU A 29 -11.79 1.57 -8.10
CA LEU A 29 -11.09 0.85 -9.16
C LEU A 29 -12.08 0.15 -10.09
N LYS A 30 -13.01 -0.64 -9.54
CA LYS A 30 -14.01 -1.38 -10.34
C LYS A 30 -14.98 -0.46 -11.08
N ASN A 31 -15.51 0.54 -10.38
CA ASN A 31 -16.64 1.31 -10.90
C ASN A 31 -16.22 2.43 -11.86
N LYS A 32 -15.00 2.97 -11.69
CA LYS A 32 -14.53 4.18 -12.37
C LYS A 32 -13.29 3.97 -13.23
N TYR A 33 -12.26 3.30 -12.71
CA TYR A 33 -10.95 3.25 -13.36
C TYR A 33 -10.76 2.05 -14.29
N GLU A 34 -11.30 0.89 -13.93
CA GLU A 34 -11.22 -0.35 -14.72
C GLU A 34 -11.73 -0.16 -16.15
N LYS A 35 -12.81 0.62 -16.32
CA LYS A 35 -13.39 0.96 -17.63
C LYS A 35 -12.47 1.80 -18.53
N ARG A 36 -11.40 2.36 -17.98
CA ARG A 36 -10.43 3.22 -18.69
C ARG A 36 -9.08 2.52 -18.90
N PHE A 37 -8.89 1.33 -18.35
CA PHE A 37 -7.65 0.59 -18.49
C PHE A 37 -7.49 0.08 -19.91
N SER A 38 -6.28 0.26 -20.43
CA SER A 38 -5.78 -0.38 -21.64
C SER A 38 -5.01 -1.66 -21.28
N GLN A 39 -4.50 -2.37 -22.27
CA GLN A 39 -3.63 -3.53 -22.03
C GLN A 39 -2.28 -3.16 -21.40
N GLU A 40 -1.95 -1.86 -21.35
CA GLU A 40 -0.70 -1.36 -20.77
C GLU A 40 -0.87 -0.99 -19.27
N ASP A 41 -2.11 -0.90 -18.79
CA ASP A 41 -2.41 -0.49 -17.42
C ASP A 41 -2.53 -1.69 -16.48
N SER A 42 -1.91 -1.61 -15.30
CA SER A 42 -2.04 -2.64 -14.28
C SER A 42 -2.08 -2.06 -12.87
N VAL A 43 -2.94 -2.66 -12.03
CA VAL A 43 -3.02 -2.37 -10.59
C VAL A 43 -3.10 -3.71 -9.87
N MET A 44 -2.22 -3.91 -8.89
CA MET A 44 -2.18 -5.12 -8.06
C MET A 44 -2.49 -4.76 -6.61
N ILE A 45 -3.32 -5.57 -5.94
CA ILE A 45 -3.67 -5.40 -4.53
C ILE A 45 -3.30 -6.68 -3.79
N PHE A 46 -2.34 -6.58 -2.88
CA PHE A 46 -1.94 -7.68 -2.00
C PHE A 46 -2.57 -7.49 -0.62
N LYS A 47 -3.48 -8.41 -0.24
CA LYS A 47 -4.06 -8.46 1.11
C LYS A 47 -3.18 -9.35 1.98
N LEU A 48 -2.25 -8.75 2.70
CA LEU A 48 -1.33 -9.46 3.58
C LEU A 48 -1.97 -9.69 4.96
N SER A 49 -1.67 -10.82 5.58
CA SER A 49 -1.97 -11.09 6.99
C SER A 49 -0.72 -10.88 7.85
N SER A 50 -0.90 -10.81 9.17
CA SER A 50 0.22 -10.75 10.13
C SER A 50 1.13 -11.97 10.10
N SER A 51 0.73 -13.05 9.43
CA SER A 51 1.53 -14.27 9.25
C SER A 51 2.33 -14.29 7.94
N CYS A 52 2.19 -13.28 7.08
CA CYS A 52 2.97 -13.16 5.85
C CYS A 52 4.39 -12.66 6.17
N GLU A 53 5.40 -13.36 5.65
CA GLU A 53 6.78 -12.90 5.73
C GLU A 53 7.02 -11.79 4.68
N VAL A 54 7.52 -10.64 5.13
CA VAL A 54 7.88 -9.51 4.27
C VAL A 54 9.38 -9.25 4.38
N LEU A 55 10.13 -9.68 3.35
CA LEU A 55 11.57 -9.45 3.29
C LEU A 55 11.85 -8.08 2.65
N ARG A 56 12.56 -7.21 3.38
CA ARG A 56 12.92 -5.86 2.92
C ARG A 56 14.42 -5.72 2.71
N PHE A 57 14.82 -5.12 1.58
CA PHE A 57 16.23 -4.91 1.20
C PHE A 57 16.47 -3.44 0.83
N GLY A 58 17.69 -2.94 1.03
CA GLY A 58 18.04 -1.55 0.74
C GLY A 58 17.34 -0.53 1.65
N TYR A 59 16.96 0.63 1.09
CA TYR A 59 16.35 1.74 1.84
C TYR A 59 15.03 1.36 2.54
N ALA A 60 14.30 0.37 2.00
CA ALA A 60 13.05 -0.13 2.58
C ALA A 60 13.22 -0.73 3.99
N LYS A 61 14.46 -1.04 4.43
CA LYS A 61 14.73 -1.48 5.80
C LYS A 61 14.51 -0.38 6.84
N ASN A 62 14.56 0.89 6.45
CA ASN A 62 14.42 2.02 7.38
C ASN A 62 12.95 2.28 7.81
N ASP A 63 11.98 1.63 7.15
CA ASP A 63 10.56 1.80 7.43
C ASP A 63 10.07 0.95 8.62
N GLU A 64 10.88 0.01 9.13
CA GLU A 64 10.59 -0.65 10.41
C GLU A 64 10.86 0.32 11.56
N LYS A 65 9.78 0.78 12.21
CA LYS A 65 9.89 1.53 13.46
C LYS A 65 10.18 0.56 14.60
N ASP A 66 11.33 0.78 15.25
CA ASP A 66 11.41 1.17 16.66
C ASP A 66 12.63 2.08 16.84
N PHE A 67 12.45 3.39 16.68
CA PHE A 67 13.45 4.38 17.08
C PHE A 67 13.00 5.06 18.37
N ILE A 68 13.64 4.69 19.49
CA ILE A 68 13.66 5.53 20.69
C ILE A 68 14.90 6.42 20.58
N ILE A 69 14.70 7.72 20.36
CA ILE A 69 15.75 8.73 20.54
C ILE A 69 15.71 9.15 22.01
N ILE A 70 16.73 8.77 22.79
CA ILE A 70 16.97 9.32 24.12
C ILE A 70 18.00 10.44 23.95
N THR A 71 17.64 11.64 24.42
CA THR A 71 18.52 12.83 24.48
C THR A 71 19.56 12.69 25.57
#